data_AF-A0A9D8Y1H7-F1
#
_entry.id   AF-A0A9D8Y1H7-F1
#
_cell.length_a   1.000
_cell.length_b   1.000
_cell.length_c   1.000
_cell.angle_alpha   90.00
_cell.angle_beta   90.00
_cell.angle_gamma   90.00
#
_symmetry.space_group_name_H-M   'P 1'
#
loop_
_entity.id
_entity.type
_entity.pdbx_description
1 polymer ?
#
loop_
_entity_poly.entity_id
_entity_poly.type
_entity_poly.pdbx_seq_one_letter_code
_entity_poly.pdbx_strand_id
1 'polypeptide(L)'
;MKKLFIGLLLIIAIIGVVAYTQMNAIVKTGVETAGPQALSVPVTVGSVSISPLSGRVQVTDFAVGQPDGFGEGSLMSLGAFDMKVDTNTILDDHIIVDEITIDQPMFDARVIGSQSNFQALQQKLAAGAGPSEIDGQPITLTIRRLAVRNPQISVQKEGGILRVDEDVNLADFTLTDLGTDEQGLAPREIARHIMDTLQPQITKALVAAGAGDTLKGLAKDARGELEKQAGSLLNKLRSKRKSEDDDNN
;
A
#
# COMPACT_ATOMS: atom_id res chain seq x y z
N MET A 1 -47.22 -22.56 17.43
CA MET A 1 -45.95 -22.03 18.00
C MET A 1 -44.73 -22.36 17.13
N LYS A 2 -44.44 -23.64 16.78
CA LYS A 2 -43.27 -24.01 15.94
C LYS A 2 -43.23 -23.30 14.56
N LYS A 3 -44.37 -23.15 13.88
CA LYS A 3 -44.47 -22.49 12.56
C LYS A 3 -44.20 -20.97 12.60
N LEU A 4 -44.52 -20.31 13.72
CA LEU A 4 -44.25 -18.88 13.94
C LEU A 4 -42.76 -18.65 14.26
N PHE A 5 -42.15 -19.57 15.02
CA PHE A 5 -40.72 -19.55 15.31
C PHE A 5 -39.87 -19.78 14.05
N ILE A 6 -40.27 -20.74 13.20
CA ILE A 6 -39.63 -20.99 11.90
C ILE A 6 -39.76 -19.78 10.97
N GLY A 7 -40.93 -19.14 10.91
CA GLY A 7 -41.14 -17.92 10.13
C GLY A 7 -40.28 -16.75 10.60
N LEU A 8 -40.13 -16.56 11.91
CA LEU A 8 -39.26 -15.53 12.48
C LEU A 8 -37.78 -15.79 12.18
N LEU A 9 -37.31 -17.03 12.31
CA LEU A 9 -35.94 -17.40 11.95
C LEU A 9 -35.62 -17.16 10.48
N LEU A 10 -36.59 -17.43 9.58
CA LEU A 10 -36.44 -17.14 8.16
C LEU A 10 -36.35 -15.64 7.88
N ILE A 11 -37.15 -14.81 8.56
CA ILE A 11 -37.06 -13.35 8.43
C ILE A 11 -35.72 -12.82 8.93
N ILE A 12 -35.23 -13.30 10.08
CA ILE A 12 -33.91 -12.94 10.61
C ILE A 12 -32.80 -13.38 9.64
N ALA A 13 -32.91 -14.58 9.06
CA ALA A 13 -31.96 -15.06 8.07
C ALA A 13 -31.98 -14.20 6.79
N ILE A 14 -33.16 -13.80 6.30
CA ILE A 14 -33.30 -12.91 5.13
C ILE A 14 -32.69 -11.54 5.44
N ILE A 15 -32.98 -10.96 6.61
CA ILE A 15 -32.38 -9.69 7.05
C ILE A 15 -30.86 -9.81 7.13
N GLY A 16 -30.36 -10.92 7.69
CA GLY A 16 -28.92 -11.20 7.76
C GLY A 16 -28.26 -11.31 6.38
N VAL A 17 -28.91 -11.97 5.42
CA VAL A 17 -28.42 -12.07 4.03
C VAL A 17 -28.42 -10.71 3.34
N VAL A 18 -29.49 -9.93 3.48
CA VAL A 18 -29.58 -8.57 2.89
C VAL A 18 -28.51 -7.67 3.51
N ALA A 19 -28.38 -7.64 4.83
CA ALA A 19 -27.36 -6.85 5.53
C ALA A 19 -25.93 -7.24 5.08
N TYR A 20 -25.65 -8.54 4.95
CA TYR A 20 -24.38 -9.05 4.44
C TYR A 20 -24.06 -8.54 3.03
N THR A 21 -25.03 -8.61 2.11
CA THR A 21 -24.83 -8.12 0.73
C THR A 21 -24.61 -6.62 0.66
N GLN A 22 -25.27 -5.85 1.53
CA GLN A 22 -25.12 -4.39 1.58
C GLN A 22 -23.75 -3.98 2.16
N MET A 23 -23.21 -4.70 3.14
CA MET A 23 -21.89 -4.40 3.71
C MET A 23 -20.77 -4.46 2.67
N ASN A 24 -20.79 -5.48 1.79
CA ASN A 24 -19.80 -5.60 0.72
C ASN A 24 -19.85 -4.41 -0.25
N ALA A 25 -21.06 -3.98 -0.62
CA ALA A 25 -21.26 -2.82 -1.49
C ALA A 25 -20.82 -1.51 -0.81
N ILE A 26 -21.19 -1.31 0.47
CA ILE A 26 -20.81 -0.14 1.26
C ILE A 26 -19.29 -0.01 1.35
N VAL A 27 -18.58 -1.08 1.70
CA VAL A 27 -17.11 -1.03 1.81
C VAL A 27 -16.46 -0.78 0.46
N LYS A 28 -16.97 -1.39 -0.62
CA LYS A 28 -16.49 -1.10 -1.99
C LYS A 28 -16.63 0.38 -2.31
N THR A 29 -17.81 0.96 -2.11
CA THR A 29 -18.07 2.38 -2.35
C THR A 29 -17.21 3.27 -1.45
N GLY A 30 -17.03 2.91 -0.18
CA GLY A 30 -16.15 3.62 0.76
C GLY A 30 -14.71 3.67 0.24
N VAL A 31 -14.15 2.55 -0.22
CA VAL A 31 -12.80 2.51 -0.80
C VAL A 31 -12.70 3.32 -2.09
N GLU A 32 -13.69 3.23 -2.99
CA GLU A 32 -13.71 3.98 -4.25
C GLU A 32 -13.98 5.48 -4.05
N THR A 33 -14.48 5.89 -2.88
CA THR A 33 -14.73 7.30 -2.52
C THR A 33 -13.57 7.89 -1.73
N ALA A 34 -13.16 7.24 -0.65
CA ALA A 34 -12.07 7.71 0.21
C ALA A 34 -10.69 7.44 -0.38
N GLY A 35 -10.50 6.37 -1.16
CA GLY A 35 -9.24 6.03 -1.79
C GLY A 35 -8.70 7.14 -2.70
N PRO A 36 -9.48 7.66 -3.66
CA PRO A 36 -9.05 8.77 -4.49
C PRO A 36 -8.81 10.06 -3.71
N GLN A 37 -9.60 10.30 -2.65
CA GLN A 37 -9.39 11.42 -1.75
C GLN A 37 -8.12 11.28 -0.92
N ALA A 38 -7.70 10.06 -0.58
CA ALA A 38 -6.49 9.79 0.17
C ALA A 38 -5.24 9.91 -0.72
N LEU A 39 -5.29 9.29 -1.90
CA LEU A 39 -4.14 9.13 -2.80
C LEU A 39 -4.02 10.23 -3.86
N SER A 40 -5.07 11.04 -4.08
CA SER A 40 -5.12 12.04 -5.16
C SER A 40 -4.92 11.47 -6.57
N VAL A 41 -5.24 10.19 -6.74
CA VAL A 41 -5.26 9.42 -7.99
C VAL A 41 -6.44 8.45 -7.97
N PRO A 42 -6.93 7.95 -9.12
CA PRO A 42 -8.02 6.99 -9.14
C PRO A 42 -7.68 5.72 -8.32
N VAL A 43 -8.67 5.18 -7.62
CA VAL A 43 -8.57 3.89 -6.91
C VAL A 43 -9.77 3.06 -7.29
N THR A 44 -9.55 1.82 -7.67
CA THR A 44 -10.61 0.90 -8.09
C THR A 44 -10.50 -0.42 -7.35
N VAL A 45 -11.65 -1.05 -7.13
CA VAL A 45 -11.75 -2.39 -6.54
C VAL A 45 -12.73 -3.21 -7.37
N GLY A 46 -12.38 -4.45 -7.69
CA GLY A 46 -13.30 -5.38 -8.35
C GLY A 46 -14.40 -5.83 -7.40
N SER A 47 -13.99 -6.51 -6.32
CA SER A 47 -14.93 -7.02 -5.32
C SER A 47 -14.39 -6.91 -3.89
N VAL A 48 -15.33 -6.84 -2.94
CA VAL A 48 -15.05 -6.90 -1.50
C VAL A 48 -15.94 -7.98 -0.90
N SER A 49 -15.34 -8.87 -0.12
CA SER A 49 -16.06 -9.94 0.60
C SER A 49 -15.69 -9.88 2.07
N ILE A 50 -16.66 -9.58 2.93
CA ILE A 50 -16.47 -9.45 4.37
C ILE A 50 -17.06 -10.68 5.04
N SER A 51 -16.37 -11.25 6.02
CA SER A 51 -16.85 -12.32 6.89
C SER A 51 -17.16 -11.75 8.28
N PRO A 52 -18.40 -11.31 8.58
CA PRO A 52 -18.73 -10.51 9.76
C PRO A 52 -18.41 -11.19 11.08
N LEU A 53 -18.45 -12.52 11.14
CA LEU A 53 -18.12 -13.27 12.36
C LEU A 53 -16.61 -13.27 12.67
N SER A 54 -15.77 -13.09 11.67
CA SER A 54 -14.30 -13.19 11.80
C SER A 54 -13.57 -11.86 11.58
N GLY A 55 -14.27 -10.84 11.06
CA GLY A 55 -13.67 -9.59 10.60
C GLY A 55 -12.73 -9.73 9.41
N ARG A 56 -12.65 -10.90 8.77
CA ARG A 56 -11.85 -11.08 7.55
C ARG A 56 -12.53 -10.36 6.39
N VAL A 57 -11.76 -9.56 5.66
CA VAL A 57 -12.18 -8.90 4.42
C VAL A 57 -11.21 -9.31 3.33
N GLN A 58 -11.74 -9.84 2.24
CA GLN A 58 -11.00 -10.12 1.03
C GLN A 58 -11.34 -9.07 -0.01
N VAL A 59 -10.32 -8.46 -0.60
CA VAL A 59 -10.44 -7.45 -1.65
C VAL A 59 -9.80 -8.01 -2.91
N THR A 60 -10.49 -7.94 -4.05
CA THR A 60 -9.97 -8.41 -5.35
C THR A 60 -9.89 -7.28 -6.36
N ASP A 61 -8.95 -7.43 -7.30
CA ASP A 61 -8.69 -6.50 -8.40
C ASP A 61 -8.51 -5.05 -7.90
N PHE A 62 -7.70 -4.90 -6.85
CA PHE A 62 -7.35 -3.59 -6.31
C PHE A 62 -6.33 -2.92 -7.22
N ALA A 63 -6.60 -1.68 -7.61
CA ALA A 63 -5.68 -0.90 -8.42
C ALA A 63 -5.65 0.57 -8.01
N VAL A 64 -4.45 1.13 -8.01
CA VAL A 64 -4.18 2.56 -7.84
C VAL A 64 -3.72 3.10 -9.18
N GLY A 65 -4.43 4.10 -9.68
CA GLY A 65 -4.16 4.75 -10.97
C GLY A 65 -2.86 5.54 -11.00
N GLN A 66 -2.44 5.89 -12.21
CA GLN A 66 -1.29 6.76 -12.42
C GLN A 66 -1.63 8.23 -12.06
N PRO A 67 -0.68 9.00 -11.51
CA PRO A 67 -0.83 10.45 -11.42
C PRO A 67 -0.85 11.10 -12.80
N ASP A 68 -1.48 12.27 -12.90
CA ASP A 68 -1.62 13.01 -14.16
C ASP A 68 -0.26 13.21 -14.84
N GLY A 69 -0.25 13.04 -16.16
CA GLY A 69 0.96 13.16 -16.98
C GLY A 69 1.78 11.88 -17.11
N PHE A 70 1.42 10.78 -16.43
CA PHE A 70 2.14 9.50 -16.52
C PHE A 70 1.49 8.43 -17.41
N GLY A 71 0.46 8.79 -18.17
CA GLY A 71 -0.24 7.91 -19.10
C GLY A 71 -1.28 7.01 -18.42
N GLU A 72 -1.89 6.12 -19.20
CA GLU A 72 -2.96 5.22 -18.72
C GLU A 72 -2.42 4.01 -17.95
N GLY A 73 -3.30 3.33 -17.22
CA GLY A 73 -2.97 2.13 -16.43
C GLY A 73 -2.84 2.41 -14.93
N SER A 74 -2.26 1.45 -14.22
CA SER A 74 -2.13 1.48 -12.75
C SER A 74 -0.68 1.77 -12.36
N LEU A 75 -0.50 2.56 -11.29
CA LEU A 75 0.77 2.71 -10.57
C LEU A 75 1.05 1.52 -9.67
N MET A 76 -0.01 0.93 -9.11
CA MET A 76 0.04 -0.30 -8.31
C MET A 76 -1.20 -1.13 -8.61
N SER A 77 -1.04 -2.44 -8.77
CA SER A 77 -2.15 -3.38 -8.92
C SER A 77 -1.92 -4.66 -8.12
N LEU A 78 -3.03 -5.28 -7.73
CA LEU A 78 -3.02 -6.50 -6.95
C LEU A 78 -4.27 -7.35 -7.25
N GLY A 79 -4.05 -8.64 -7.51
CA GLY A 79 -5.13 -9.58 -7.80
C GLY A 79 -6.06 -9.79 -6.60
N ALA A 80 -5.49 -10.03 -5.42
CA ALA A 80 -6.25 -10.10 -4.18
C ALA A 80 -5.38 -9.81 -2.94
N PHE A 81 -6.02 -9.33 -1.87
CA PHE A 81 -5.44 -9.33 -0.54
C PHE A 81 -6.47 -9.56 0.55
N ASP A 82 -5.98 -10.06 1.68
CA ASP A 82 -6.77 -10.26 2.88
C ASP A 82 -6.39 -9.20 3.92
N MET A 83 -7.42 -8.67 4.56
CA MET A 83 -7.28 -7.87 5.77
C MET A 83 -8.20 -8.41 6.87
N LYS A 84 -7.90 -8.04 8.11
CA LYS A 84 -8.75 -8.26 9.26
C LYS A 84 -9.10 -6.90 9.85
N VAL A 85 -10.39 -6.65 10.03
CA VAL A 85 -10.92 -5.39 10.58
C VAL A 85 -11.71 -5.68 11.85
N ASP A 86 -11.76 -4.71 12.75
CA ASP A 86 -12.71 -4.75 13.86
C ASP A 86 -14.10 -4.43 13.31
N THR A 87 -14.95 -5.45 13.27
CA THR A 87 -16.29 -5.37 12.68
C THR A 87 -17.19 -4.37 13.37
N ASN A 88 -16.91 -4.03 14.63
CA ASN A 88 -17.67 -3.01 15.36
C ASN A 88 -17.41 -1.60 14.81
N THR A 89 -16.28 -1.40 14.12
CA THR A 89 -15.80 -0.08 13.66
C THR A 89 -16.00 0.15 12.16
N ILE A 90 -16.42 -0.86 11.38
CA ILE A 90 -16.52 -0.76 9.91
C ILE A 90 -17.48 0.34 9.44
N LEU A 91 -18.53 0.61 10.23
CA LEU A 91 -19.56 1.61 9.92
C LEU A 91 -19.35 2.92 10.69
N ASP A 92 -18.27 3.02 11.48
CA ASP A 92 -17.94 4.19 12.27
C ASP A 92 -16.96 5.10 11.49
N ASP A 93 -16.85 6.35 11.91
CA ASP A 93 -15.90 7.31 11.32
C ASP A 93 -14.44 6.95 11.64
N HIS A 94 -14.21 6.15 12.69
CA HIS A 94 -12.89 5.63 13.07
C HIS A 94 -12.84 4.12 12.84
N ILE A 95 -12.18 3.70 11.76
CA ILE A 95 -12.08 2.29 11.38
C ILE A 95 -10.78 1.69 11.91
N ILE A 96 -10.88 0.54 12.59
CA ILE A 96 -9.72 -0.20 13.11
C ILE A 96 -9.46 -1.42 12.22
N VAL A 97 -8.25 -1.46 11.65
CA VAL A 97 -7.71 -2.58 10.88
C VAL A 97 -6.66 -3.30 11.72
N ASP A 98 -6.95 -4.54 12.09
CA ASP A 98 -6.03 -5.41 12.83
C ASP A 98 -4.81 -5.77 12.00
N GLU A 99 -5.04 -6.18 10.75
CA GLU A 99 -3.97 -6.70 9.91
C GLU A 99 -4.31 -6.51 8.44
N ILE A 100 -3.33 -6.08 7.65
CA ILE A 100 -3.36 -6.11 6.20
C ILE A 100 -2.15 -6.92 5.74
N THR A 101 -2.38 -7.95 4.93
CA THR A 101 -1.29 -8.66 4.25
C THR A 101 -1.47 -8.50 2.75
N ILE A 102 -0.46 -7.90 2.12
CA ILE A 102 -0.36 -7.73 0.67
C ILE A 102 0.76 -8.66 0.19
N ASP A 103 0.46 -9.59 -0.70
CA ASP A 103 1.44 -10.48 -1.29
C ASP A 103 1.54 -10.22 -2.80
N GLN A 104 2.77 -10.10 -3.30
CA GLN A 104 3.07 -9.86 -4.71
C GLN A 104 2.34 -8.66 -5.35
N PRO A 105 2.32 -7.45 -4.73
CA PRO A 105 1.82 -6.28 -5.42
C PRO A 105 2.71 -5.95 -6.61
N MET A 106 2.09 -5.58 -7.73
CA MET A 106 2.80 -5.13 -8.93
C MET A 106 2.84 -3.62 -8.98
N PHE A 107 4.04 -3.04 -8.92
CA PHE A 107 4.27 -1.61 -9.08
C PHE A 107 4.72 -1.30 -10.51
N ASP A 108 4.21 -0.22 -11.08
CA ASP A 108 4.61 0.26 -12.41
C ASP A 108 5.24 1.65 -12.28
N ALA A 109 6.57 1.70 -12.25
CA ALA A 109 7.34 2.93 -12.09
C ALA A 109 7.70 3.52 -13.46
N ARG A 110 7.33 4.78 -13.68
CA ARG A 110 7.51 5.45 -14.97
C ARG A 110 8.35 6.71 -14.78
N VAL A 111 9.26 6.97 -15.71
CA VAL A 111 10.03 8.22 -15.76
C VAL A 111 9.67 8.99 -17.03
N ILE A 112 9.15 10.20 -16.85
CA ILE A 112 8.80 11.13 -17.91
C ILE A 112 9.50 12.47 -17.62
N GLY A 113 10.25 12.99 -18.59
CA GLY A 113 11.11 14.14 -18.35
C GLY A 113 12.15 13.86 -17.24
N SER A 114 12.04 14.56 -16.11
CA SER A 114 12.97 14.44 -14.97
C SER A 114 12.30 13.96 -13.67
N GLN A 115 11.07 13.48 -13.76
CA GLN A 115 10.28 13.07 -12.60
C GLN A 115 9.73 11.66 -12.79
N SER A 116 9.68 10.89 -11.70
CA SER A 116 8.96 9.60 -11.66
C SER A 116 7.52 9.77 -11.20
N ASN A 117 6.65 8.85 -11.61
CA ASN A 117 5.26 8.82 -11.14
C ASN A 117 5.15 8.66 -9.61
N PHE A 118 6.03 7.89 -8.98
CA PHE A 118 6.07 7.77 -7.51
C PHE A 118 6.44 9.08 -6.82
N GLN A 119 7.42 9.83 -7.35
CA GLN A 119 7.71 11.18 -6.83
C GLN A 119 6.54 12.14 -7.03
N ALA A 120 5.86 12.08 -8.18
CA ALA A 120 4.69 12.89 -8.45
C ALA A 120 3.57 12.59 -7.43
N LEU A 121 3.33 11.31 -7.14
CA LEU A 121 2.38 10.87 -6.14
C LEU A 121 2.78 11.34 -4.73
N GLN A 122 4.05 11.20 -4.34
CA GLN A 122 4.55 11.68 -3.04
C GLN A 122 4.32 13.20 -2.86
N GLN A 123 4.55 13.99 -3.92
CA GLN A 123 4.26 15.43 -3.91
C GLN A 123 2.76 15.72 -3.75
N LYS A 124 1.89 14.98 -4.45
CA LYS A 124 0.42 15.11 -4.29
C LYS A 124 -0.03 14.76 -2.86
N LEU A 125 0.55 13.72 -2.26
CA LEU A 125 0.28 13.32 -0.88
C LEU A 125 0.71 14.38 0.15
N ALA A 126 1.81 15.09 -0.12
CA ALA A 126 2.32 16.18 0.71
C ALA A 126 1.52 17.49 0.53
N ALA A 127 1.01 17.77 -0.67
CA ALA A 127 0.28 19.01 -0.98
C ALA A 127 -1.20 18.99 -0.58
N GLY A 128 -1.82 17.82 -0.44
CA GLY A 128 -3.24 17.69 -0.09
C GLY A 128 -3.51 17.93 1.40
N ALA A 129 -4.40 18.88 1.70
CA ALA A 129 -4.73 19.31 3.08
C ALA A 129 -6.16 18.95 3.55
N GLY A 130 -6.95 18.23 2.74
CA GLY A 130 -8.32 17.86 3.10
C GLY A 130 -8.42 16.50 3.78
N PRO A 131 -9.34 16.31 4.76
CA PRO A 131 -9.66 15.00 5.27
C PRO A 131 -10.22 14.11 4.14
N SER A 132 -10.09 12.79 4.31
CA SER A 132 -10.89 11.86 3.50
C SER A 132 -12.26 11.77 4.13
N GLU A 133 -13.31 11.92 3.33
CA GLU A 133 -14.69 11.97 3.79
C GLU A 133 -15.53 10.90 3.09
N ILE A 134 -16.44 10.28 3.85
CA ILE A 134 -17.53 9.46 3.35
C ILE A 134 -18.83 10.16 3.76
N ASP A 135 -19.72 10.41 2.81
CA ASP A 135 -20.99 11.15 3.03
C ASP A 135 -20.82 12.50 3.76
N GLY A 136 -19.67 13.17 3.54
CA GLY A 136 -19.34 14.46 4.14
C GLY A 136 -18.83 14.39 5.59
N GLN A 137 -18.54 13.19 6.10
CA GLN A 137 -17.96 12.97 7.43
C GLN A 137 -16.49 12.54 7.29
N PRO A 138 -15.55 13.21 7.98
CA PRO A 138 -14.15 12.82 8.01
C PRO A 138 -13.97 11.42 8.58
N ILE A 139 -13.16 10.60 7.92
CA ILE A 139 -12.79 9.27 8.42
C ILE A 139 -11.35 9.23 8.91
N THR A 140 -11.10 8.44 9.95
CA THR A 140 -9.77 8.13 10.47
C THR A 140 -9.56 6.61 10.56
N LEU A 141 -8.30 6.20 10.49
CA LEU A 141 -7.88 4.81 10.45
C LEU A 141 -6.85 4.54 11.54
N THR A 142 -7.00 3.37 12.16
CA THR A 142 -5.90 2.69 12.88
C THR A 142 -5.53 1.43 12.12
N ILE A 143 -4.26 1.25 11.79
CA ILE A 143 -3.73 0.01 11.21
C ILE A 143 -2.69 -0.56 12.16
N ARG A 144 -3.03 -1.65 12.87
CA ARG A 144 -2.12 -2.28 13.82
C ARG A 144 -0.94 -2.95 13.13
N ARG A 145 -1.18 -3.58 11.97
CA ARG A 145 -0.12 -4.20 11.16
C ARG A 145 -0.44 -4.17 9.66
N LEU A 146 0.50 -3.68 8.87
CA LEU A 146 0.53 -3.80 7.41
C LEU A 146 1.80 -4.52 7.00
N ALA A 147 1.67 -5.67 6.33
CA ALA A 147 2.79 -6.41 5.78
C ALA A 147 2.69 -6.46 4.25
N VAL A 148 3.78 -6.11 3.57
CA VAL A 148 3.92 -6.23 2.12
C VAL A 148 5.03 -7.23 1.83
N ARG A 149 4.71 -8.26 1.04
CA ARG A 149 5.59 -9.40 0.75
C ARG A 149 5.77 -9.56 -0.75
N ASN A 150 6.96 -9.98 -1.16
CA ASN A 150 7.34 -10.23 -2.54
C ASN A 150 6.94 -9.11 -3.53
N PRO A 151 7.10 -7.80 -3.19
CA PRO A 151 6.71 -6.73 -4.09
C PRO A 151 7.47 -6.78 -5.42
N GLN A 152 6.73 -6.66 -6.52
CA GLN A 152 7.26 -6.68 -7.88
C GLN A 152 7.23 -5.29 -8.49
N ILE A 153 8.15 -5.00 -9.39
CA ILE A 153 8.21 -3.70 -10.06
C ILE A 153 8.53 -3.86 -11.55
N SER A 154 7.78 -3.14 -12.37
CA SER A 154 8.09 -2.83 -13.76
C SER A 154 8.58 -1.39 -13.86
N VAL A 155 9.61 -1.12 -14.67
CA VAL A 155 10.07 0.25 -14.94
C VAL A 155 9.88 0.58 -16.41
N GLN A 156 9.35 1.77 -16.69
CA GLN A 156 9.18 2.31 -18.04
C GLN A 156 9.87 3.67 -18.19
N LYS A 157 10.40 3.95 -19.38
CA LYS A 157 11.03 5.22 -19.74
C LYS A 157 10.41 5.77 -21.02
N GLU A 158 10.41 7.09 -21.16
CA GLU A 158 10.05 7.76 -22.40
C GLU A 158 10.88 7.22 -23.59
N GLY A 159 10.22 6.71 -24.62
CA GLY A 159 10.85 6.10 -25.82
C GLY A 159 10.82 4.56 -25.89
N GLY A 160 10.29 3.88 -24.88
CA GLY A 160 10.04 2.42 -24.92
C GLY A 160 10.03 1.77 -23.54
N ILE A 161 9.49 0.56 -23.46
CA ILE A 161 9.58 -0.26 -22.24
C ILE A 161 11.05 -0.71 -22.14
N LEU A 162 11.79 -0.15 -21.20
CA LEU A 162 13.03 -0.77 -20.75
C LEU A 162 12.60 -2.03 -20.02
N ARG A 163 12.80 -3.21 -20.61
CA ARG A 163 12.72 -4.45 -19.84
C ARG A 163 13.83 -4.33 -18.81
N VAL A 164 13.45 -3.95 -17.60
CA VAL A 164 14.29 -4.12 -16.43
C VAL A 164 14.64 -5.59 -16.41
N ASP A 165 15.93 -5.92 -16.37
CA ASP A 165 16.35 -7.27 -16.04
C ASP A 165 15.54 -7.74 -14.81
N GLU A 166 15.19 -9.03 -14.76
CA GLU A 166 14.38 -9.68 -13.72
C GLU A 166 14.91 -9.48 -12.28
N ASP A 167 16.03 -8.78 -12.08
CA ASP A 167 16.78 -8.67 -10.84
C ASP A 167 16.48 -7.41 -10.00
N VAL A 168 15.58 -6.52 -10.42
CA VAL A 168 15.17 -5.38 -9.58
C VAL A 168 14.06 -5.79 -8.63
N ASN A 169 14.45 -6.40 -7.52
CA ASN A 169 13.54 -6.81 -6.45
C ASN A 169 13.35 -5.69 -5.43
N LEU A 170 12.08 -5.39 -5.11
CA LEU A 170 11.72 -4.60 -3.94
C LEU A 170 11.80 -5.49 -2.69
N ALA A 171 12.13 -4.90 -1.54
CA ALA A 171 12.20 -5.63 -0.29
C ALA A 171 10.83 -5.71 0.38
N ASP A 172 10.59 -6.84 1.06
CA ASP A 172 9.49 -6.97 2.00
C ASP A 172 9.58 -5.88 3.08
N PHE A 173 8.42 -5.39 3.52
CA PHE A 173 8.36 -4.44 4.62
C PHE A 173 7.12 -4.64 5.47
N THR A 174 7.21 -4.18 6.73
CA THR A 174 6.10 -4.19 7.67
C THR A 174 6.04 -2.85 8.38
N LEU A 175 4.84 -2.28 8.44
CA LEU A 175 4.52 -1.12 9.25
C LEU A 175 3.58 -1.57 10.37
N THR A 176 3.83 -1.10 11.58
CA THR A 176 2.97 -1.36 12.73
C THR A 176 2.50 -0.06 13.34
N ASP A 177 1.39 -0.14 14.07
CA ASP A 177 0.91 0.91 14.96
C ASP A 177 0.61 2.26 14.29
N LEU A 178 0.13 2.23 13.04
CA LEU A 178 -0.26 3.43 12.31
C LEU A 178 -1.58 3.97 12.87
N GLY A 179 -1.58 5.21 13.38
CA GLY A 179 -2.77 5.85 13.93
C GLY A 179 -3.31 5.16 15.17
N THR A 180 -2.41 4.73 16.08
CA THR A 180 -2.77 4.05 17.33
C THR A 180 -3.11 4.98 18.49
N ASP A 181 -3.06 6.30 18.27
CA ASP A 181 -3.62 7.25 19.22
C ASP A 181 -5.16 7.25 19.16
N GLU A 182 -5.81 7.95 20.10
CA GLU A 182 -7.28 8.00 20.19
C GLU A 182 -7.94 8.70 18.99
N GLN A 183 -7.18 9.42 18.17
CA GLN A 183 -7.71 10.20 17.05
C GLN A 183 -7.62 9.42 15.73
N GLY A 184 -6.72 8.43 15.66
CA GLY A 184 -6.40 7.75 14.41
C GLY A 184 -5.68 8.68 13.43
N LEU A 185 -5.37 8.16 12.25
CA LEU A 185 -4.77 8.94 11.17
C LEU A 185 -5.75 9.06 10.01
N ALA A 186 -5.73 10.20 9.32
CA ALA A 186 -6.47 10.30 8.07
C ALA A 186 -5.89 9.30 7.04
N PRO A 187 -6.71 8.71 6.13
CA PRO A 187 -6.23 7.78 5.11
C PRO A 187 -5.04 8.30 4.28
N ARG A 188 -4.98 9.61 4.03
CA ARG A 188 -3.86 10.27 3.35
C ARG A 188 -2.55 10.18 4.14
N GLU A 189 -2.62 10.27 5.47
CA GLU A 189 -1.44 10.20 6.34
C GLU A 189 -0.88 8.78 6.41
N ILE A 190 -1.77 7.78 6.48
CA ILE A 190 -1.41 6.37 6.29
C ILE A 190 -0.70 6.18 4.95
N ALA A 191 -1.26 6.72 3.86
CA ALA A 191 -0.63 6.63 2.54
C ALA A 191 0.74 7.30 2.49
N ARG A 192 0.93 8.44 3.17
CA ARG A 192 2.25 9.08 3.32
C ARG A 192 3.26 8.16 4.00
N HIS A 193 2.91 7.55 5.14
CA HIS A 193 3.79 6.61 5.84
C HIS A 193 4.21 5.41 4.97
N ILE A 194 3.27 4.87 4.18
CA ILE A 194 3.56 3.80 3.22
C ILE A 194 4.51 4.30 2.13
N MET A 195 4.23 5.48 1.57
CA MET A 195 5.05 6.07 0.51
C MET A 195 6.47 6.39 0.98
N ASP A 196 6.65 6.88 2.20
CA ASP A 196 7.97 7.17 2.78
C ASP A 196 8.82 5.90 2.93
N THR A 197 8.17 4.74 3.13
CA THR A 197 8.83 3.43 3.19
C THR A 197 9.13 2.88 1.79
N LEU A 198 8.25 3.15 0.82
CA LEU A 198 8.34 2.61 -0.54
C LEU A 198 9.28 3.43 -1.44
N GLN A 199 9.29 4.75 -1.30
CA GLN A 199 9.97 5.69 -2.19
C GLN A 199 11.49 5.43 -2.32
N PRO A 200 12.26 5.12 -1.26
CA PRO A 200 13.67 4.79 -1.40
C PRO A 200 13.90 3.52 -2.24
N GLN A 201 13.03 2.52 -2.09
CA GLN A 201 13.11 1.27 -2.83
C GLN A 201 12.80 1.46 -4.32
N ILE A 202 11.76 2.23 -4.63
CA ILE A 202 11.44 2.62 -6.02
C ILE A 202 12.58 3.42 -6.63
N THR A 203 13.17 4.34 -5.88
CA THR A 203 14.30 5.15 -6.36
C THR A 203 15.50 4.28 -6.69
N LYS A 204 15.85 3.33 -5.82
CA LYS A 204 16.91 2.35 -6.07
C LYS A 204 16.61 1.51 -7.32
N ALA A 205 15.36 1.06 -7.46
CA ALA A 205 14.92 0.29 -8.61
C ALA A 205 15.05 1.07 -9.94
N LEU A 206 14.61 2.33 -9.96
CA LEU A 206 14.76 3.23 -11.10
C LEU A 206 16.24 3.46 -11.47
N VAL A 207 17.11 3.66 -10.49
CA VAL A 207 18.55 3.83 -10.72
C VAL A 207 19.17 2.56 -11.29
N ALA A 208 18.82 1.39 -10.74
CA ALA A 208 19.29 0.09 -11.23
C ALA A 208 18.85 -0.18 -12.67
N ALA A 209 17.63 0.25 -13.03
CA ALA A 209 17.08 0.19 -14.38
C ALA A 209 17.67 1.24 -15.36
N GLY A 210 18.68 2.02 -14.96
CA GLY A 210 19.35 2.98 -15.84
C GLY A 210 18.67 4.36 -15.95
N ALA A 211 17.72 4.69 -15.06
CA ALA A 211 17.11 6.02 -15.02
C ALA A 211 17.94 7.07 -14.24
N GLY A 212 19.10 6.69 -13.69
CA GLY A 212 19.92 7.57 -12.83
C GLY A 212 20.32 8.89 -13.50
N ASP A 213 20.73 8.87 -14.77
CA ASP A 213 21.15 10.08 -15.49
C ASP A 213 19.97 11.02 -15.82
N THR A 214 18.77 10.47 -15.90
CA THR A 214 17.51 11.22 -16.12
C THR A 214 17.03 11.86 -14.81
N LEU A 215 17.30 11.21 -13.67
CA LEU A 215 16.92 11.65 -12.32
C LEU A 215 18.12 12.23 -11.56
N LYS A 216 18.82 13.22 -12.14
CA LYS A 216 20.11 13.73 -11.64
C LYS A 216 20.15 14.09 -10.14
N GLY A 217 19.03 14.51 -9.55
CA GLY A 217 18.91 14.74 -8.10
C GLY A 217 18.88 13.44 -7.29
N LEU A 218 18.02 12.50 -7.68
CA LEU A 218 17.84 11.21 -7.00
C LEU A 218 19.05 10.29 -7.14
N ALA A 219 19.72 10.29 -8.29
CA ALA A 219 20.86 9.42 -8.53
C ALA A 219 22.03 9.73 -7.58
N LYS A 220 22.17 10.98 -7.15
CA LYS A 220 23.19 11.39 -6.17
C LYS A 220 22.88 10.82 -4.78
N ASP A 221 21.62 10.91 -4.34
CA ASP A 221 21.18 10.42 -3.03
C ASP A 221 21.20 8.88 -2.96
N ALA A 222 20.69 8.21 -4.00
CA ALA A 222 20.70 6.75 -4.10
C ALA A 222 22.13 6.18 -4.17
N ARG A 223 23.05 6.82 -4.92
CA ARG A 223 24.47 6.43 -4.91
C ARG A 223 25.07 6.58 -3.51
N GLY A 224 24.75 7.66 -2.79
CA GLY A 224 25.21 7.85 -1.41
C GLY A 224 24.72 6.76 -0.45
N GLU A 225 23.47 6.31 -0.57
CA GLU A 225 22.94 5.20 0.24
C GLU A 225 23.56 3.84 -0.12
N LEU A 226 23.74 3.56 -1.42
CA LEU A 226 24.41 2.35 -1.90
C LEU A 226 25.86 2.30 -1.42
N GLU A 227 26.59 3.42 -1.47
CA GLU A 227 27.95 3.53 -0.94
C GLU A 227 28.00 3.31 0.58
N LYS A 228 27.02 3.84 1.33
CA LYS A 228 26.91 3.60 2.77
C LYS A 228 26.64 2.13 3.08
N GLN A 229 25.74 1.48 2.34
CA GLN A 229 25.46 0.05 2.50
C GLN A 229 26.68 -0.81 2.14
N ALA A 230 27.34 -0.53 1.01
CA ALA A 230 28.57 -1.21 0.61
C ALA A 230 29.70 -1.02 1.64
N GLY A 231 29.88 0.20 2.16
CA GLY A 231 30.85 0.50 3.22
C GLY A 231 30.56 -0.24 4.52
N SER A 232 29.29 -0.33 4.91
CA SER A 232 28.84 -1.12 6.09
C SER A 232 29.16 -2.60 5.94
N LEU A 233 28.92 -3.18 4.75
CA LEU A 233 29.25 -4.58 4.46
C LEU A 233 30.76 -4.84 4.45
N LEU A 234 31.55 -3.93 3.86
CA LEU A 234 33.00 -4.02 3.85
C LEU A 234 33.61 -3.93 5.27
N ASN A 235 33.06 -3.06 6.13
CA ASN A 235 33.48 -2.96 7.52
C ASN A 235 33.11 -4.21 8.34
N LYS A 236 31.94 -4.82 8.09
CA LYS A 236 31.57 -6.10 8.70
C LYS A 236 32.48 -7.25 8.26
N LEU A 237 32.89 -7.28 6.98
CA LEU A 237 33.85 -8.29 6.49
C LEU A 237 35.26 -8.08 7.06
N ARG A 238 35.69 -6.84 7.26
CA ARG A 238 36.99 -6.52 7.89
C ARG A 238 37.03 -6.85 9.37
N SER A 239 35.97 -6.52 10.11
CA SER A 239 35.87 -6.85 11.55
C SER A 239 35.82 -8.36 11.79
N LYS A 240 35.10 -9.11 10.95
CA LYS A 240 35.05 -10.58 11.03
C LYS A 240 36.39 -11.26 10.72
N ARG A 241 37.15 -10.73 9.76
CA ARG A 241 38.52 -11.23 9.47
C ARG A 241 39.49 -10.96 10.63
N LYS A 242 39.34 -9.80 11.29
CA LYS A 242 40.22 -9.42 12.40
C LYS A 242 39.97 -10.26 13.67
N SER A 243 38.73 -10.72 13.89
CA SER A 243 38.42 -11.64 15.00
C SER A 243 38.89 -13.08 14.75
N GLU A 244 39.02 -13.53 13.50
CA GLU A 244 39.55 -14.87 13.19
C GLU A 244 41.07 -14.96 13.35
N ASP A 245 41.80 -13.85 13.19
CA ASP A 245 43.26 -13.79 13.40
C ASP A 245 43.65 -13.73 14.89
N ASP A 246 42.79 -13.19 15.77
CA ASP A 246 43.05 -13.07 17.22
C ASP A 246 42.73 -14.37 18.00
N ASP A 247 41.94 -15.29 17.46
CA ASP A 247 41.60 -16.58 18.09
C ASP A 247 42.60 -17.72 17.77
N ASN A 248 43.60 -17.46 16.92
CA ASN A 248 44.55 -18.48 16.45
C ASN A 248 46.00 -18.26 16.93
N ASN A 249 46.20 -17.43 17.97
CA ASN A 249 47.47 -17.16 18.62
C ASN A 249 47.34 -17.20 20.15
#